data_AF-A0AAJ2M850-F1
#
_entry.id   AF-A0AAJ2M850-F1
#
_cell.length_a   1.000
_cell.length_b   1.000
_cell.length_c   1.000
_cell.angle_alpha   90.00
_cell.angle_beta   90.00
_cell.angle_gamma   90.00
#
_symmetry.space_group_name_H-M   'P 1'
#
loop_
_entity.id
_entity.type
_entity.pdbx_description
1 polymer ?
#
loop_
_entity_poly.entity_id
_entity_poly.type
_entity_poly.pdbx_seq_one_letter_code
_entity_poly.pdbx_strand_id
1 'polypeptide(L)'
;MKKTLLCIALAGLLSACGGSDDNSSTPPTSNIGTQTGVLTDAVIAGVRYVTSSGATGFTNDDGEFNFNEGETVKFYIGDVQLGDEIEAKERVTPLDLAETENARLNLLVFLQSLDGDDNDDKLQISTATTDALKNQSINFDQPYNDFKNEAIVKTVIPEEKLVNEEDAKAHFQATFYKDIAGTWEINRTDNTAVLIHILEDGRYALGEAEAKEESGQAGIEMGRLKWNATTTVIEPEILHDTNGEWGLSHPAENKPYSLNFNGTQLILTEPGVSTEYRLNRVKQSNSLVGTWRLNETHLFAFFDNNYYFFLDTEGGDDCGWPGIEYGKYTLSANTLTTTEVLFDTNECGGLQDSSNGSKTIASINISNNNLILHPQGEDPVTLQRVK
;
A
#
# COMPACT_ATOMS: atom_id res chain seq x y z
N MET A 1 -38.68 26.11 16.20
CA MET A 1 -38.39 27.07 17.29
C MET A 1 -36.93 27.49 17.15
N LYS A 2 -36.69 28.75 16.81
CA LYS A 2 -35.35 29.36 16.67
C LYS A 2 -34.81 29.72 18.06
N LYS A 3 -33.53 29.44 18.34
CA LYS A 3 -32.76 30.02 19.45
C LYS A 3 -31.36 30.40 18.92
N THR A 4 -31.19 31.63 18.44
CA THR A 4 -30.65 32.83 19.13
C THR A 4 -29.12 32.92 19.05
N LEU A 5 -28.66 33.89 18.27
CA LEU A 5 -27.29 34.44 18.18
C LEU A 5 -26.76 34.92 19.54
N LEU A 6 -25.44 34.85 19.73
CA LEU A 6 -24.71 35.79 20.59
C LEU A 6 -23.56 36.42 19.78
N CYS A 7 -23.78 37.66 19.35
CA CYS A 7 -22.76 38.57 18.87
C CYS A 7 -22.06 39.22 20.06
N ILE A 8 -20.73 39.30 20.04
CA ILE A 8 -19.97 40.25 20.85
C ILE A 8 -19.34 41.25 19.89
N ALA A 9 -19.88 42.46 19.92
CA ALA A 9 -19.27 43.65 19.35
C ALA A 9 -18.39 44.30 20.43
N LEU A 10 -17.15 44.63 20.09
CA LEU A 10 -16.33 45.55 20.85
C LEU A 10 -15.83 46.63 19.90
N ALA A 11 -16.26 47.87 20.16
CA ALA A 11 -15.93 49.04 19.38
C ALA A 11 -14.78 49.82 20.00
N GLY A 12 -13.91 50.33 19.13
CA GLY A 12 -13.23 51.61 19.31
C GLY A 12 -11.76 51.53 19.71
N LEU A 13 -10.87 51.90 18.79
CA LEU A 13 -10.04 53.10 18.91
C LEU A 13 -9.51 53.46 17.52
N LEU A 14 -9.98 54.61 17.00
CA LEU A 14 -9.38 55.30 15.87
C LEU A 14 -8.15 56.06 16.36
N SER A 15 -6.98 55.72 15.83
CA SER A 15 -5.84 56.62 15.78
C SER A 15 -5.35 56.69 14.33
N ALA A 16 -5.66 57.81 13.68
CA ALA A 16 -5.08 58.20 12.41
C ALA A 16 -3.70 58.82 12.67
N CYS A 17 -2.68 58.22 12.07
CA CYS A 17 -1.37 58.79 11.74
C CYS A 17 -0.78 57.76 10.74
N GLY A 18 -0.47 58.04 9.48
CA GLY A 18 0.17 59.21 8.92
C GLY A 18 1.43 58.70 8.22
N GLY A 19 1.37 58.59 6.88
CA GLY A 19 2.47 58.51 5.90
C GLY A 19 3.68 57.61 6.14
N SER A 20 3.96 56.68 5.22
CA SER A 20 5.00 56.89 4.18
C SER A 20 5.02 55.69 3.24
N ASP A 21 5.13 55.95 1.95
CA ASP A 21 5.40 54.97 0.91
C ASP A 21 6.73 54.25 1.22
N ASP A 22 6.69 52.93 1.32
CA ASP A 22 7.85 52.08 1.04
C ASP A 22 7.37 50.79 0.37
N ASN A 23 7.70 50.71 -0.91
CA ASN A 23 7.46 49.59 -1.81
C ASN A 23 8.36 48.42 -1.41
N SER A 24 7.95 47.63 -0.40
CA SER A 24 8.45 46.27 -0.22
C SER A 24 7.33 45.30 -0.53
N SER A 25 7.21 44.93 -1.80
CA SER A 25 6.53 43.71 -2.20
C SER A 25 7.18 42.54 -1.48
N THR A 26 6.68 42.18 -0.31
CA THR A 26 6.84 40.84 0.22
C THR A 26 6.37 39.90 -0.90
N PRO A 27 7.19 38.94 -1.37
CA PRO A 27 6.70 37.88 -2.23
C PRO A 27 5.42 37.33 -1.59
N PRO A 28 4.35 37.03 -2.36
CA PRO A 28 3.20 36.39 -1.78
C PRO A 28 3.73 35.18 -1.00
N THR A 29 3.45 35.14 0.30
CA THR A 29 3.75 33.96 1.11
C THR A 29 3.03 32.81 0.41
N SER A 30 3.79 31.96 -0.28
CA SER A 30 3.26 30.72 -0.83
C SER A 30 2.55 30.02 0.32
N ASN A 31 1.24 29.82 0.20
CA ASN A 31 0.47 29.06 1.17
C ASN A 31 0.88 27.60 1.02
N ILE A 32 2.04 27.24 1.59
CA ILE A 32 2.51 25.85 1.64
C ILE A 32 1.43 25.06 2.36
N GLY A 33 0.91 24.03 1.68
CA GLY A 33 -0.17 23.24 2.21
C GLY A 33 0.23 22.37 3.40
N THR A 34 -0.79 21.83 4.07
CA THR A 34 -0.63 21.04 5.31
C THR A 34 -0.75 19.54 5.09
N GLN A 35 -1.14 19.10 3.89
CA GLN A 35 -1.12 17.70 3.51
C GLN A 35 0.24 17.32 2.96
N THR A 36 0.59 16.05 3.13
CA THR A 36 1.86 15.49 2.69
C THR A 36 1.58 14.32 1.76
N GLY A 37 2.23 14.32 0.60
CA GLY A 37 2.23 13.21 -0.34
C GLY A 37 3.65 12.70 -0.55
N VAL A 38 3.79 11.48 -1.04
CA VAL A 38 5.08 10.86 -1.33
C VAL A 38 5.18 10.55 -2.82
N LEU A 39 6.25 11.02 -3.47
CA LEU A 39 6.60 10.59 -4.83
C LEU A 39 7.47 9.32 -4.74
N THR A 40 7.02 8.22 -5.36
CA THR A 40 7.65 6.90 -5.21
C THR A 40 7.75 6.06 -6.51
N ASP A 41 8.97 5.60 -6.75
CA ASP A 41 9.44 4.42 -7.49
C ASP A 41 10.69 3.98 -6.70
N ALA A 42 10.46 3.53 -5.46
CA ALA A 42 11.24 3.88 -4.25
C ALA A 42 11.13 5.38 -3.93
N VAL A 43 11.25 5.77 -2.65
CA VAL A 43 11.05 7.20 -2.30
C VAL A 43 12.03 8.08 -3.08
N ILE A 44 11.52 9.11 -3.77
CA ILE A 44 12.32 9.92 -4.70
C ILE A 44 12.65 11.27 -4.07
N ALA A 45 13.92 11.49 -3.71
CA ALA A 45 14.40 12.72 -3.10
C ALA A 45 14.96 13.71 -4.13
N GLY A 46 14.82 15.01 -3.87
CA GLY A 46 15.43 16.07 -4.68
C GLY A 46 14.67 16.44 -5.96
N VAL A 47 13.43 15.99 -6.13
CA VAL A 47 12.57 16.37 -7.26
C VAL A 47 11.83 17.66 -6.93
N ARG A 48 11.92 18.67 -7.81
CA ARG A 48 11.20 19.93 -7.63
C ARG A 48 9.72 19.73 -7.92
N TYR A 49 8.84 20.23 -7.06
CA TYR A 49 7.40 20.21 -7.30
C TYR A 49 6.81 21.63 -7.34
N VAL A 50 5.74 21.81 -8.10
CA VAL A 50 4.96 23.05 -8.18
C VAL A 50 3.49 22.71 -8.08
N THR A 51 2.79 23.31 -7.12
CA THR A 51 1.36 23.11 -6.96
C THR A 51 0.56 24.20 -7.67
N SER A 52 -0.72 23.96 -7.98
CA SER A 52 -1.54 24.96 -8.70
C SER A 52 -1.84 26.23 -7.90
N SER A 53 -1.65 26.23 -6.58
CA SER A 53 -1.64 27.45 -5.75
C SER A 53 -0.34 28.27 -5.86
N GLY A 54 0.68 27.75 -6.57
CA GLY A 54 1.97 28.39 -6.75
C GLY A 54 2.98 28.09 -5.65
N ALA A 55 2.70 27.14 -4.75
CA ALA A 55 3.71 26.64 -3.82
C ALA A 55 4.75 25.82 -4.59
N THR A 56 6.01 25.95 -4.19
CA THR A 56 7.15 25.26 -4.81
C THR A 56 8.07 24.73 -3.72
N GLY A 57 8.68 23.58 -3.98
CA GLY A 57 9.60 22.92 -3.06
C GLY A 57 10.33 21.77 -3.75
N PHE A 58 11.04 20.99 -2.94
CA PHE A 58 11.68 19.75 -3.37
C PHE A 58 11.18 18.61 -2.50
N THR A 59 11.07 17.41 -3.07
CA THR A 59 10.84 16.20 -2.28
C THR A 59 12.00 16.00 -1.31
N ASN A 60 11.68 15.69 -0.04
CA ASN A 60 12.71 15.46 0.99
C ASN A 60 13.32 14.05 0.88
N ASP A 61 14.16 13.67 1.85
CA ASP A 61 14.84 12.37 1.88
C ASP A 61 13.87 11.17 2.01
N ASP A 62 12.62 11.42 2.39
CA ASP A 62 11.54 10.43 2.48
C ASP A 62 10.58 10.53 1.28
N GLY A 63 10.93 11.30 0.24
CA GLY A 63 10.14 11.50 -0.97
C GLY A 63 8.93 12.43 -0.79
N GLU A 64 8.82 13.09 0.36
CA GLU A 64 7.63 13.84 0.74
C GLU A 64 7.55 15.23 0.08
N PHE A 65 6.36 15.62 -0.35
CA PHE A 65 6.02 16.97 -0.82
C PHE A 65 4.74 17.47 -0.13
N ASN A 66 4.63 18.79 0.05
CA ASN A 66 3.48 19.41 0.72
C ASN A 66 2.49 20.03 -0.25
N PHE A 67 1.19 19.84 0.01
CA PHE A 67 0.10 20.36 -0.83
C PHE A 67 -1.18 20.68 -0.03
N ASN A 68 -2.08 21.45 -0.63
CA ASN A 68 -3.41 21.80 -0.14
C ASN A 68 -4.47 20.87 -0.72
N GLU A 69 -5.57 20.66 0.00
CA GLU A 69 -6.67 19.82 -0.48
C GLU A 69 -7.26 20.31 -1.81
N GLY A 70 -7.43 19.37 -2.74
CA GLY A 70 -8.00 19.61 -4.06
C GLY A 70 -7.09 20.33 -5.06
N GLU A 71 -5.81 20.54 -4.74
CA GLU A 71 -4.87 21.13 -5.69
C GLU A 71 -4.18 20.09 -6.57
N THR A 72 -3.58 20.57 -7.65
CA THR A 72 -2.79 19.77 -8.59
C THR A 72 -1.30 20.02 -8.38
N VAL A 73 -0.47 19.08 -8.83
CA VAL A 73 0.98 19.13 -8.70
C VAL A 73 1.67 18.73 -10.01
N LYS A 74 2.80 19.39 -10.30
CA LYS A 74 3.76 19.02 -11.35
C LYS A 74 5.13 18.76 -10.74
N PHE A 75 5.82 17.74 -11.25
CA PHE A 75 7.15 17.35 -10.81
C PHE A 75 8.20 17.61 -11.89
N TYR A 76 9.39 18.03 -11.46
CA TYR A 76 10.47 18.45 -12.33
C TYR A 76 11.85 18.03 -11.82
N ILE A 77 12.75 17.71 -12.75
CA ILE A 77 14.19 17.68 -12.51
C ILE A 77 14.84 18.73 -13.40
N GLY A 78 15.45 19.75 -12.80
CA GLY A 78 15.81 20.98 -13.52
C GLY A 78 14.55 21.63 -14.11
N ASP A 79 14.51 21.75 -15.43
CA ASP A 79 13.33 22.24 -16.17
C ASP A 79 12.59 21.12 -16.94
N VAL A 80 13.06 19.87 -16.86
CA VAL A 80 12.35 18.71 -17.42
C VAL A 80 11.18 18.32 -16.52
N GLN A 81 9.97 18.30 -17.08
CA GLN A 81 8.76 17.84 -16.39
C GLN A 81 8.67 16.31 -16.46
N LEU A 82 8.42 15.63 -15.34
CA LEU A 82 8.42 14.17 -15.21
C LEU A 82 7.10 13.49 -15.62
N GLY A 83 6.25 14.16 -16.40
CA GLY A 83 4.93 13.65 -16.78
C GLY A 83 3.86 14.72 -16.72
N ASP A 84 2.62 14.31 -16.53
CA ASP A 84 1.44 15.18 -16.56
C ASP A 84 1.24 15.97 -15.24
N GLU A 85 0.37 16.98 -15.32
CA GLU A 85 -0.19 17.62 -14.12
C GLU A 85 -1.28 16.73 -13.54
N ILE A 86 -1.13 16.35 -12.27
CA ILE A 86 -2.07 15.43 -11.61
C ILE A 86 -2.68 16.06 -10.36
N GLU A 87 -3.78 15.48 -9.88
CA GLU A 87 -4.27 15.76 -8.53
C GLU A 87 -3.22 15.35 -7.49
N ALA A 88 -2.91 16.25 -6.56
CA ALA A 88 -1.99 15.95 -5.48
C ALA A 88 -2.65 15.00 -4.46
N LYS A 89 -1.95 13.93 -4.11
CA LYS A 89 -2.46 12.84 -3.26
C LYS A 89 -1.35 12.22 -2.42
N GLU A 90 -1.74 11.39 -1.45
CA GLU A 90 -0.83 10.75 -0.47
C GLU A 90 0.30 9.94 -1.13
N ARG A 91 0.03 9.30 -2.27
CA ARG A 91 1.00 8.50 -3.01
C ARG A 91 0.94 8.83 -4.50
N VAL A 92 2.07 9.29 -5.05
CA VAL A 92 2.25 9.57 -6.48
C VAL A 92 3.35 8.67 -7.02
N THR A 93 3.12 8.06 -8.17
CA THR A 93 4.06 7.18 -8.85
C THR A 93 4.17 7.51 -10.34
N PRO A 94 5.16 6.94 -11.06
CA PRO A 94 5.21 7.04 -12.52
C PRO A 94 3.94 6.55 -13.23
N LEU A 95 3.15 5.65 -12.63
CA LEU A 95 1.85 5.26 -13.18
C LEU A 95 0.84 6.41 -13.20
N ASP A 96 0.93 7.31 -12.23
CA ASP A 96 0.04 8.46 -12.11
C ASP A 96 0.48 9.59 -13.05
N LEU A 97 1.78 9.73 -13.26
CA LEU A 97 2.38 10.80 -14.06
C LEU A 97 2.31 10.56 -15.57
N ALA A 98 2.00 9.35 -16.02
CA ALA A 98 2.04 9.00 -17.44
C ALA A 98 0.93 8.05 -17.88
N GLU A 99 0.19 8.45 -18.91
CA GLU A 99 -0.92 7.68 -19.47
C GLU A 99 -0.47 6.50 -20.37
N THR A 100 0.65 6.61 -21.09
CA THR A 100 1.11 5.58 -22.02
C THR A 100 2.13 4.64 -21.38
N GLU A 101 2.18 3.38 -21.83
CA GLU A 101 3.19 2.43 -21.36
C GLU A 101 4.62 2.86 -21.68
N ASN A 102 4.82 3.51 -22.84
CA ASN A 102 6.13 4.05 -23.24
C ASN A 102 6.58 5.15 -22.27
N ALA A 103 5.70 6.10 -21.96
CA ALA A 103 6.02 7.17 -21.01
C ALA A 103 6.32 6.63 -19.62
N ARG A 104 5.52 5.67 -19.14
CA ARG A 104 5.77 5.00 -17.85
C ARG A 104 7.12 4.30 -17.84
N LEU A 105 7.42 3.48 -18.85
CA LEU A 105 8.70 2.79 -18.94
C LEU A 105 9.88 3.76 -18.97
N ASN A 106 9.81 4.78 -19.82
CA ASN A 106 10.91 5.74 -19.96
C ASN A 106 11.09 6.60 -18.70
N LEU A 107 10.01 6.89 -17.95
CA LEU A 107 10.11 7.54 -16.64
C LEU A 107 10.80 6.65 -15.61
N LEU A 108 10.42 5.37 -15.50
CA LEU A 108 11.07 4.41 -14.60
C LEU A 108 12.57 4.31 -14.91
N VAL A 109 12.92 4.09 -16.19
CA VAL A 109 14.33 4.04 -16.63
C VAL A 109 15.05 5.34 -16.29
N PHE A 110 14.44 6.49 -16.58
CA PHE A 110 15.07 7.79 -16.33
C PHE A 110 15.36 8.01 -14.84
N LEU A 111 14.37 7.81 -13.97
CA LEU A 111 14.48 8.06 -12.55
C LEU A 111 15.53 7.15 -11.90
N GLN A 112 15.47 5.85 -12.20
CA GLN A 112 16.39 4.87 -11.63
C GLN A 112 17.82 5.01 -12.18
N SER A 113 17.98 5.41 -13.46
CA SER A 113 19.32 5.65 -14.04
C SER A 113 19.99 6.93 -13.52
N LEU A 114 19.19 7.87 -12.99
CA LEU A 114 19.68 9.10 -12.39
C LEU A 114 20.08 8.94 -10.93
N ASP A 115 19.84 7.77 -10.35
CA ASP A 115 20.14 7.54 -8.96
C ASP A 115 21.63 7.74 -8.65
N GLY A 116 21.85 8.52 -7.59
CA GLY A 116 23.15 8.96 -7.14
C GLY A 116 23.88 7.92 -6.29
N ASP A 117 23.13 7.04 -5.63
CA ASP A 117 23.62 6.10 -4.63
C ASP A 117 22.92 4.73 -4.71
N ASP A 118 23.52 3.79 -5.44
CA ASP A 118 22.99 2.42 -5.62
C ASP A 118 22.94 1.56 -4.32
N ASN A 119 23.19 2.12 -3.13
CA ASN A 119 23.28 1.38 -1.86
C ASN A 119 22.13 1.61 -0.89
N ASP A 120 21.15 2.46 -1.21
CA ASP A 120 19.96 2.63 -0.40
C ASP A 120 18.67 2.25 -1.18
N ASP A 121 17.59 2.02 -0.44
CA ASP A 121 16.26 1.71 -1.02
C ASP A 121 15.54 3.03 -1.41
N LYS A 122 16.26 4.02 -1.95
CA LYS A 122 15.75 5.35 -2.31
C LYS A 122 16.29 5.78 -3.67
N LEU A 123 15.63 6.73 -4.32
CA LEU A 123 16.15 7.38 -5.52
C LEU A 123 16.57 8.81 -5.18
N GLN A 124 17.87 9.11 -5.29
CA GLN A 124 18.40 10.42 -4.94
C GLN A 124 18.82 11.23 -6.18
N ILE A 125 18.05 12.26 -6.50
CA ILE A 125 18.37 13.16 -7.62
C ILE A 125 19.43 14.19 -7.20
N SER A 126 20.60 14.12 -7.82
CA SER A 126 21.72 15.02 -7.51
C SER A 126 21.49 16.45 -7.98
N THR A 127 22.14 17.42 -7.33
CA THR A 127 22.14 18.82 -7.78
C THR A 127 22.82 18.98 -9.14
N ALA A 128 23.85 18.16 -9.44
CA ALA A 128 24.54 18.18 -10.72
C ALA A 128 23.61 17.75 -11.87
N THR A 129 22.81 16.71 -11.66
CA THR A 129 21.76 16.27 -12.59
C THR A 129 20.74 17.38 -12.82
N THR A 130 20.24 17.97 -11.73
CA THR A 130 19.29 19.10 -11.77
C THR A 130 19.84 20.28 -12.58
N ASP A 131 21.11 20.64 -12.40
CA ASP A 131 21.76 21.72 -13.14
C ASP A 131 21.93 21.40 -14.63
N ALA A 132 22.27 20.16 -14.97
CA ALA A 132 22.42 19.71 -16.35
C ALA A 132 21.10 19.71 -17.14
N LEU A 133 19.97 19.55 -16.46
CA LEU A 133 18.63 19.51 -17.04
C LEU A 133 17.91 20.88 -17.10
N LYS A 134 18.61 21.98 -16.78
CA LYS A 134 18.09 23.34 -16.97
C LYS A 134 17.95 23.69 -18.45
N ASN A 135 16.82 24.31 -18.80
CA ASN A 135 16.40 24.64 -20.15
C ASN A 135 16.35 23.44 -21.11
N GLN A 136 16.13 22.23 -20.58
CA GLN A 136 15.98 21.01 -21.35
C GLN A 136 14.54 20.52 -21.33
N SER A 137 14.21 19.66 -22.28
CA SER A 137 12.94 18.94 -22.36
C SER A 137 13.23 17.52 -22.81
N ILE A 138 12.52 16.54 -22.26
CA ILE A 138 12.61 15.14 -22.65
C ILE A 138 11.22 14.69 -23.07
N ASN A 139 11.11 13.97 -24.18
CA ASN A 139 9.86 13.31 -24.55
C ASN A 139 9.83 11.90 -23.95
N PHE A 140 9.05 11.67 -22.90
CA PHE A 140 8.91 10.32 -22.35
C PHE A 140 8.00 9.44 -23.21
N ASP A 141 7.08 10.00 -24.00
CA ASP A 141 6.15 9.24 -24.85
C ASP A 141 6.76 8.95 -26.23
N GLN A 142 7.79 8.09 -26.24
CA GLN A 142 8.44 7.59 -27.44
C GLN A 142 8.91 6.15 -27.24
N PRO A 143 9.16 5.37 -28.31
CA PRO A 143 9.72 4.03 -28.17
C PRO A 143 11.02 4.05 -27.35
N TYR A 144 11.23 3.04 -26.49
CA TYR A 144 12.40 2.95 -25.59
C TYR A 144 13.74 3.14 -26.31
N ASN A 145 13.88 2.58 -27.52
CA ASN A 145 15.10 2.73 -28.32
C ASN A 145 15.36 4.17 -28.78
N ASP A 146 14.31 4.98 -28.97
CA ASP A 146 14.47 6.40 -29.31
C ASP A 146 14.81 7.20 -28.06
N PHE A 147 14.11 6.94 -26.94
CA PHE A 147 14.37 7.56 -25.64
C PHE A 147 15.81 7.42 -25.17
N LYS A 148 16.35 6.19 -25.11
CA LYS A 148 17.74 5.96 -24.67
C LYS A 148 18.78 6.58 -25.61
N ASN A 149 18.39 6.88 -26.85
CA ASN A 149 19.25 7.49 -27.84
C ASN A 149 19.11 9.02 -27.92
N GLU A 150 18.17 9.60 -27.18
CA GLU A 150 17.99 11.04 -27.11
C GLU A 150 19.26 11.72 -26.58
N ALA A 151 19.67 12.81 -27.22
CA ALA A 151 20.96 13.45 -26.95
C ALA A 151 21.08 13.92 -25.50
N ILE A 152 20.00 14.46 -24.92
CA ILE A 152 20.01 14.90 -23.53
C ILE A 152 20.08 13.73 -22.56
N VAL A 153 19.35 12.63 -22.82
CA VAL A 153 19.39 11.40 -22.01
C VAL A 153 20.83 10.88 -21.93
N LYS A 154 21.51 10.75 -23.07
CA LYS A 154 22.93 10.33 -23.12
C LYS A 154 23.91 11.31 -22.47
N THR A 155 23.53 12.58 -22.35
CA THR A 155 24.38 13.60 -21.74
C THR A 155 24.33 13.50 -20.22
N VAL A 156 23.15 13.19 -19.66
CA VAL A 156 22.93 13.18 -18.21
C VAL A 156 23.03 11.78 -17.59
N ILE A 157 22.83 10.72 -18.39
CA ILE A 157 22.95 9.32 -17.98
C ILE A 157 24.06 8.68 -18.82
N PRO A 158 25.23 8.39 -18.21
CA PRO A 158 26.27 7.57 -18.84
C PRO A 158 25.74 6.19 -19.22
N GLU A 159 26.29 5.59 -20.28
CA GLU A 159 25.82 4.29 -20.80
C GLU A 159 25.91 3.17 -19.74
N GLU A 160 26.92 3.21 -18.88
CA GLU A 160 27.13 2.28 -17.78
C GLU A 160 26.12 2.41 -16.63
N LYS A 161 25.43 3.55 -16.53
CA LYS A 161 24.39 3.83 -15.52
C LYS A 161 22.97 3.67 -16.06
N LEU A 162 22.81 3.46 -17.37
CA LEU A 162 21.50 3.32 -17.97
C LEU A 162 20.86 1.99 -17.54
N VAL A 163 19.85 2.08 -16.68
CA VAL A 163 19.02 0.95 -16.26
C VAL A 163 18.25 0.44 -17.48
N ASN A 164 18.22 -0.88 -17.69
CA ASN A 164 17.48 -1.46 -18.80
C ASN A 164 15.99 -1.64 -18.46
N GLU A 165 15.17 -1.95 -19.47
CA GLU A 165 13.72 -2.10 -19.32
C GLU A 165 13.32 -3.17 -18.29
N GLU A 166 14.02 -4.30 -18.23
CA GLU A 166 13.69 -5.41 -17.33
C GLU A 166 13.96 -5.03 -15.88
N ASP A 167 15.15 -4.47 -15.62
CA ASP A 167 15.56 -4.03 -14.29
C ASP A 167 14.67 -2.89 -13.78
N ALA A 168 14.33 -1.92 -14.66
CA ALA A 168 13.47 -0.80 -14.29
C ALA A 168 12.07 -1.25 -13.85
N LYS A 169 11.49 -2.22 -14.58
CA LYS A 169 10.20 -2.82 -14.22
C LYS A 169 10.29 -3.67 -12.96
N ALA A 170 11.36 -4.44 -12.78
CA ALA A 170 11.58 -5.28 -11.61
C ALA A 170 11.73 -4.44 -10.33
N HIS A 171 12.49 -3.35 -10.38
CA HIS A 171 12.64 -2.40 -9.28
C HIS A 171 11.30 -1.81 -8.83
N PHE A 172 10.51 -1.30 -9.79
CA PHE A 172 9.22 -0.69 -9.47
C PHE A 172 8.20 -1.71 -8.96
N GLN A 173 8.21 -2.93 -9.51
CA GLN A 173 7.41 -4.05 -9.02
C GLN A 173 7.78 -4.41 -7.57
N ALA A 174 9.07 -4.50 -7.25
CA ALA A 174 9.54 -4.80 -5.89
C ALA A 174 9.12 -3.70 -4.91
N THR A 175 9.23 -2.44 -5.30
CA THR A 175 8.73 -1.30 -4.51
C THR A 175 7.22 -1.42 -4.28
N PHE A 176 6.45 -1.70 -5.33
CA PHE A 176 5.00 -1.88 -5.21
C PHE A 176 4.64 -2.99 -4.21
N TYR A 177 5.33 -4.13 -4.25
CA TYR A 177 5.11 -5.22 -3.29
C TYR A 177 5.49 -4.84 -1.86
N LYS A 178 6.59 -4.10 -1.65
CA LYS A 178 6.94 -3.56 -0.33
C LYS A 178 5.83 -2.62 0.20
N ASP A 179 5.29 -1.74 -0.64
CA ASP A 179 4.22 -0.79 -0.26
C ASP A 179 2.91 -1.49 0.15
N ILE A 180 2.56 -2.57 -0.56
CA ILE A 180 1.30 -3.29 -0.33
C ILE A 180 1.45 -4.49 0.60
N ALA A 181 2.66 -4.82 1.04
CA ALA A 181 2.90 -5.92 1.97
C ALA A 181 2.07 -5.73 3.25
N GLY A 182 1.58 -6.84 3.79
CA GLY A 182 0.69 -6.84 4.95
C GLY A 182 -0.64 -7.53 4.67
N THR A 183 -1.61 -7.36 5.57
CA THR A 183 -2.89 -8.06 5.50
C THR A 183 -4.03 -7.09 5.23
N TRP A 184 -4.85 -7.46 4.25
CA TRP A 184 -5.97 -6.69 3.75
C TRP A 184 -7.25 -7.47 3.90
N GLU A 185 -8.35 -6.79 4.20
CA GLU A 185 -9.69 -7.37 4.33
C GLU A 185 -10.68 -6.70 3.37
N ILE A 186 -11.70 -7.45 2.97
CA ILE A 186 -12.83 -6.94 2.17
C ILE A 186 -14.17 -7.45 2.70
N ASN A 187 -15.14 -6.54 2.76
CA ASN A 187 -16.56 -6.81 3.03
C ASN A 187 -16.86 -7.76 4.20
N ARG A 188 -16.01 -7.77 5.25
CA ARG A 188 -16.20 -8.65 6.41
C ARG A 188 -17.53 -8.37 7.10
N THR A 189 -18.27 -9.44 7.38
CA THR A 189 -19.50 -9.45 8.16
C THR A 189 -19.40 -10.43 9.33
N ASP A 190 -20.49 -10.61 10.06
CA ASP A 190 -20.56 -11.60 11.14
C ASP A 190 -20.43 -13.05 10.64
N ASN A 191 -20.72 -13.32 9.36
CA ASN A 191 -20.75 -14.66 8.75
C ASN A 191 -19.83 -14.82 7.52
N THR A 192 -19.17 -13.74 7.10
CA THR A 192 -18.26 -13.75 5.94
C THR A 192 -16.98 -13.01 6.30
N ALA A 193 -15.81 -13.57 5.96
CA ALA A 193 -14.55 -12.85 6.06
C ALA A 193 -13.62 -13.26 4.91
N VAL A 194 -13.06 -12.27 4.23
CA VAL A 194 -12.05 -12.47 3.18
C VAL A 194 -10.82 -11.66 3.56
N LEU A 195 -9.68 -12.34 3.68
CA LEU A 195 -8.39 -11.72 3.93
C LEU A 195 -7.40 -12.12 2.83
N ILE A 196 -6.53 -11.18 2.45
CA ILE A 196 -5.33 -11.48 1.67
C ILE A 196 -4.12 -10.94 2.42
N HIS A 197 -3.15 -11.80 2.67
CA HIS A 197 -1.83 -11.43 3.16
C HIS A 197 -0.85 -11.42 1.99
N ILE A 198 -0.17 -10.30 1.78
CA ILE A 198 0.81 -10.11 0.70
C ILE A 198 2.19 -9.97 1.35
N LEU A 199 3.15 -10.76 0.86
CA LEU A 199 4.55 -10.69 1.23
C LEU A 199 5.29 -9.66 0.36
N GLU A 200 6.42 -9.16 0.85
CA GLU A 200 7.23 -8.13 0.17
C GLU A 200 7.80 -8.59 -1.19
N ASP A 201 7.74 -9.88 -1.51
CA ASP A 201 8.16 -10.46 -2.78
C ASP A 201 6.99 -10.74 -3.76
N GLY A 202 5.77 -10.34 -3.41
CA GLY A 202 4.57 -10.52 -4.23
C GLY A 202 3.94 -11.91 -4.16
N ARG A 203 4.44 -12.81 -3.30
CA ARG A 203 3.66 -13.97 -2.86
C ARG A 203 2.45 -13.51 -2.05
N TYR A 204 1.34 -14.24 -2.17
CA TYR A 204 0.16 -13.97 -1.36
C TYR A 204 -0.46 -15.25 -0.80
N ALA A 205 -1.20 -15.07 0.29
CA ALA A 205 -2.09 -16.05 0.87
C ALA A 205 -3.46 -15.39 1.11
N LEU A 206 -4.47 -15.92 0.44
CA LEU A 206 -5.87 -15.51 0.56
C LEU A 206 -6.60 -16.57 1.39
N GLY A 207 -7.40 -16.11 2.33
CA GLY A 207 -8.31 -16.95 3.12
C GLY A 207 -9.73 -16.41 3.01
N GLU A 208 -10.67 -17.31 2.81
CA GLU A 208 -12.09 -16.96 2.66
C GLU A 208 -12.94 -17.85 3.56
N ALA A 209 -13.75 -17.21 4.41
CA ALA A 209 -14.66 -17.83 5.35
C ALA A 209 -16.09 -17.45 4.99
N GLU A 210 -16.78 -18.32 4.24
CA GLU A 210 -18.19 -18.16 3.91
C GLU A 210 -18.85 -19.54 3.71
N ALA A 211 -20.18 -19.59 3.81
CA ALA A 211 -20.95 -20.80 3.61
C ALA A 211 -20.76 -21.34 2.18
N LYS A 212 -20.54 -22.65 2.07
CA LYS A 212 -20.33 -23.32 0.78
C LYS A 212 -21.46 -23.07 -0.21
N GLU A 213 -21.08 -22.74 -1.44
CA GLU A 213 -21.97 -22.64 -2.59
C GLU A 213 -21.49 -23.58 -3.73
N GLU A 214 -22.07 -23.45 -4.92
CA GLU A 214 -21.70 -24.29 -6.07
C GLU A 214 -20.30 -23.98 -6.59
N SER A 215 -19.93 -22.69 -6.63
CA SER A 215 -18.64 -22.21 -7.15
C SER A 215 -17.49 -22.33 -6.16
N GLY A 216 -17.77 -22.33 -4.85
CA GLY A 216 -16.70 -22.32 -3.87
C GLY A 216 -17.12 -22.66 -2.45
N GLN A 217 -16.14 -22.68 -1.56
CA GLN A 217 -16.29 -23.01 -0.15
C GLN A 217 -15.22 -22.29 0.68
N ALA A 218 -15.42 -22.24 2.00
CA ALA A 218 -14.39 -21.77 2.91
C ALA A 218 -13.05 -22.50 2.67
N GLY A 219 -11.95 -21.77 2.68
CA GLY A 219 -10.65 -22.32 2.32
C GLY A 219 -9.59 -21.25 2.07
N ILE A 220 -8.54 -21.64 1.35
CA ILE A 220 -7.40 -20.79 1.03
C ILE A 220 -7.09 -20.82 -0.46
N GLU A 221 -6.44 -19.76 -0.91
CA GLU A 221 -5.74 -19.69 -2.18
C GLU A 221 -4.37 -19.05 -1.93
N MET A 222 -3.30 -19.59 -2.51
CA MET A 222 -1.98 -18.97 -2.44
C MET A 222 -1.31 -18.95 -3.80
N GLY A 223 -0.48 -17.94 -4.02
CA GLY A 223 0.13 -17.74 -5.31
C GLY A 223 1.15 -16.62 -5.35
N ARG A 224 1.48 -16.21 -6.57
CA ARG A 224 2.26 -15.01 -6.87
C ARG A 224 1.43 -14.06 -7.71
N LEU A 225 1.38 -12.77 -7.35
CA LEU A 225 0.55 -11.80 -8.05
C LEU A 225 0.98 -11.55 -9.51
N LYS A 226 2.29 -11.59 -9.81
CA LYS A 226 2.84 -11.25 -11.14
C LYS A 226 2.31 -9.92 -11.67
N TRP A 227 2.47 -8.86 -10.87
CA TRP A 227 2.01 -7.51 -11.18
C TRP A 227 2.87 -6.81 -12.24
N ASN A 228 2.26 -6.28 -13.29
CA ASN A 228 2.97 -5.60 -14.36
C ASN A 228 3.16 -4.11 -14.06
N ALA A 229 4.44 -3.71 -13.94
CA ALA A 229 4.90 -2.36 -13.61
C ALA A 229 4.39 -1.23 -14.52
N THR A 230 4.05 -1.52 -15.77
CA THR A 230 3.59 -0.51 -16.73
C THR A 230 2.10 -0.62 -17.07
N THR A 231 1.39 -1.64 -16.61
CA THR A 231 -0.04 -1.82 -16.95
C THR A 231 -0.94 -2.02 -15.74
N THR A 232 -0.38 -2.23 -14.55
CA THR A 232 -1.08 -2.56 -13.28
C THR A 232 -1.80 -3.91 -13.28
N VAL A 233 -1.71 -4.66 -14.39
CA VAL A 233 -2.32 -5.98 -14.55
C VAL A 233 -1.63 -6.99 -13.65
N ILE A 234 -2.39 -7.86 -12.99
CA ILE A 234 -1.88 -9.06 -12.33
C ILE A 234 -2.28 -10.30 -13.13
N GLU A 235 -1.35 -11.25 -13.25
CA GLU A 235 -1.61 -12.58 -13.84
C GLU A 235 -1.24 -13.64 -12.80
N PRO A 236 -2.10 -13.88 -11.79
CA PRO A 236 -1.75 -14.68 -10.64
C PRO A 236 -1.30 -16.10 -11.03
N GLU A 237 -0.15 -16.51 -10.50
CA GLU A 237 0.27 -17.90 -10.52
C GLU A 237 -0.28 -18.60 -9.28
N ILE A 238 -1.32 -19.39 -9.48
CA ILE A 238 -1.96 -20.16 -8.40
C ILE A 238 -1.09 -21.37 -8.06
N LEU A 239 -0.63 -21.44 -6.81
CA LEU A 239 0.21 -22.53 -6.30
C LEU A 239 -0.61 -23.55 -5.52
N HIS A 240 -1.65 -23.10 -4.82
CA HIS A 240 -2.57 -23.97 -4.08
C HIS A 240 -3.92 -23.26 -3.92
N ASP A 241 -5.00 -24.03 -4.05
CA ASP A 241 -6.39 -23.53 -4.04
C ASP A 241 -7.28 -24.64 -3.45
N THR A 242 -7.99 -24.30 -2.37
CA THR A 242 -8.94 -25.18 -1.69
C THR A 242 -10.35 -24.58 -1.61
N ASN A 243 -10.52 -23.33 -2.04
CA ASN A 243 -11.78 -22.58 -2.00
C ASN A 243 -12.53 -22.60 -3.35
N GLY A 244 -11.97 -23.17 -4.42
CA GLY A 244 -12.69 -23.46 -5.65
C GLY A 244 -12.56 -22.34 -6.68
N GLU A 245 -13.67 -21.72 -7.08
CA GLU A 245 -13.65 -20.58 -8.00
C GLU A 245 -13.52 -19.23 -7.27
N TRP A 246 -13.48 -19.24 -5.93
CA TRP A 246 -13.35 -18.04 -5.12
C TRP A 246 -11.89 -17.57 -5.06
N GLY A 247 -11.66 -16.25 -5.04
CA GLY A 247 -10.31 -15.67 -5.01
C GLY A 247 -9.82 -15.18 -6.38
N LEU A 248 -8.54 -15.39 -6.69
CA LEU A 248 -7.90 -14.88 -7.90
C LEU A 248 -7.74 -15.93 -9.00
N SER A 249 -8.09 -17.20 -8.75
CA SER A 249 -7.89 -18.33 -9.66
C SER A 249 -8.81 -18.35 -10.87
N HIS A 250 -9.99 -17.71 -10.79
CA HIS A 250 -11.02 -17.76 -11.84
C HIS A 250 -11.49 -16.37 -12.29
N PRO A 251 -10.62 -15.59 -12.98
CA PRO A 251 -11.01 -14.27 -13.47
C PRO A 251 -12.17 -14.35 -14.48
N ALA A 252 -13.13 -13.44 -14.34
CA ALA A 252 -14.24 -13.31 -15.27
C ALA A 252 -13.77 -13.14 -16.72
N GLU A 253 -14.44 -13.83 -17.64
CA GLU A 253 -14.15 -13.81 -19.08
C GLU A 253 -12.71 -14.18 -19.47
N ASN A 254 -11.92 -14.78 -18.56
CA ASN A 254 -10.48 -15.00 -18.71
C ASN A 254 -9.69 -13.70 -18.97
N LYS A 255 -10.17 -12.56 -18.46
CA LYS A 255 -9.45 -11.28 -18.54
C LYS A 255 -8.70 -11.04 -17.24
N PRO A 256 -7.42 -10.64 -17.29
CA PRO A 256 -6.60 -10.53 -16.09
C PRO A 256 -7.04 -9.35 -15.23
N TYR A 257 -6.98 -9.48 -13.90
CA TYR A 257 -7.30 -8.37 -12.99
C TYR A 257 -6.30 -7.22 -13.15
N SER A 258 -6.67 -6.02 -12.72
CA SER A 258 -5.70 -4.97 -12.37
C SER A 258 -5.69 -4.73 -10.87
N LEU A 259 -4.50 -4.45 -10.33
CA LEU A 259 -4.30 -4.15 -8.92
C LEU A 259 -3.59 -2.81 -8.77
N ASN A 260 -4.24 -1.89 -8.08
CA ASN A 260 -3.76 -0.54 -7.81
C ASN A 260 -3.68 -0.28 -6.31
N PHE A 261 -2.80 0.64 -5.91
CA PHE A 261 -2.66 1.09 -4.52
C PHE A 261 -2.60 2.62 -4.47
N ASN A 262 -3.58 3.22 -3.79
CA ASN A 262 -3.69 4.68 -3.71
C ASN A 262 -3.01 5.31 -2.48
N GLY A 263 -2.26 4.53 -1.70
CA GLY A 263 -1.66 4.94 -0.42
C GLY A 263 -2.44 4.45 0.80
N THR A 264 -3.75 4.21 0.66
CA THR A 264 -4.61 3.77 1.78
C THR A 264 -5.33 2.45 1.50
N GLN A 265 -5.76 2.21 0.25
CA GLN A 265 -6.53 1.03 -0.15
C GLN A 265 -5.89 0.32 -1.34
N LEU A 266 -5.96 -1.01 -1.31
CA LEU A 266 -5.81 -1.82 -2.51
C LEU A 266 -7.11 -1.80 -3.30
N ILE A 267 -6.99 -1.62 -4.61
CA ILE A 267 -8.10 -1.56 -5.54
C ILE A 267 -7.86 -2.66 -6.58
N LEU A 268 -8.59 -3.76 -6.45
CA LEU A 268 -8.61 -4.86 -7.41
C LEU A 268 -9.78 -4.64 -8.36
N THR A 269 -9.50 -4.54 -9.65
CA THR A 269 -10.54 -4.43 -10.69
C THR A 269 -10.58 -5.72 -11.49
N GLU A 270 -11.78 -6.27 -11.65
CA GLU A 270 -12.03 -7.44 -12.48
C GLU A 270 -12.63 -7.00 -13.83
N PRO A 271 -11.83 -7.02 -14.91
CA PRO A 271 -12.32 -6.65 -16.23
C PRO A 271 -13.30 -7.71 -16.76
N GLY A 272 -14.37 -7.24 -17.40
CA GLY A 272 -15.48 -8.10 -17.86
C GLY A 272 -16.75 -7.85 -17.07
N VAL A 273 -16.66 -7.92 -15.73
CA VAL A 273 -17.81 -7.63 -14.84
C VAL A 273 -17.84 -6.19 -14.34
N SER A 274 -16.82 -5.38 -14.65
CA SER A 274 -16.69 -3.96 -14.26
C SER A 274 -16.88 -3.75 -12.75
N THR A 275 -16.40 -4.70 -11.95
CA THR A 275 -16.48 -4.65 -10.50
C THR A 275 -15.14 -4.23 -9.93
N GLU A 276 -15.21 -3.34 -8.94
CA GLU A 276 -14.06 -2.84 -8.21
C GLU A 276 -14.16 -3.28 -6.75
N TYR A 277 -13.16 -4.01 -6.30
CA TYR A 277 -13.01 -4.50 -4.94
C TYR A 277 -12.01 -3.59 -4.21
N ARG A 278 -12.47 -2.92 -3.16
CA ARG A 278 -11.64 -2.05 -2.31
C ARG A 278 -11.30 -2.77 -1.03
N LEU A 279 -10.02 -3.13 -0.88
CA LEU A 279 -9.53 -3.81 0.30
C LEU A 279 -8.91 -2.79 1.25
N ASN A 280 -9.22 -2.93 2.53
CA ASN A 280 -8.68 -2.09 3.59
C ASN A 280 -7.63 -2.88 4.36
N ARG A 281 -6.56 -2.21 4.79
CA ARG A 281 -5.57 -2.85 5.66
C ARG A 281 -6.23 -3.24 6.97
N VAL A 282 -5.98 -4.46 7.45
CA VAL A 282 -6.52 -4.93 8.75
C VAL A 282 -6.03 -3.98 9.84
N LYS A 283 -6.99 -3.48 10.62
CA LYS A 283 -6.75 -2.48 11.67
C LYS A 283 -5.71 -2.96 12.67
N GLN A 284 -4.69 -2.15 12.91
CA GLN A 284 -3.68 -2.38 13.95
C GLN A 284 -3.98 -1.56 15.22
N SER A 285 -3.58 -2.08 16.37
CA SER A 285 -3.68 -1.37 17.66
C SER A 285 -2.49 -1.72 18.57
N ASN A 286 -2.34 -1.00 19.69
CA ASN A 286 -1.37 -1.37 20.74
C ASN A 286 -1.83 -2.56 21.61
N SER A 287 -3.01 -3.14 21.32
CA SER A 287 -3.61 -4.28 22.02
C SER A 287 -3.55 -5.54 21.14
N LEU A 288 -4.38 -6.55 21.44
CA LEU A 288 -4.48 -7.77 20.63
C LEU A 288 -4.97 -7.49 19.20
N VAL A 289 -5.84 -6.49 19.00
CA VAL A 289 -6.36 -6.13 17.68
C VAL A 289 -5.21 -5.81 16.73
N GLY A 290 -5.22 -6.47 15.57
CA GLY A 290 -4.16 -6.44 14.58
C GLY A 290 -3.86 -7.82 14.02
N THR A 291 -2.83 -7.86 13.18
CA THR A 291 -2.39 -9.08 12.53
C THR A 291 -1.06 -9.54 13.10
N TRP A 292 -0.96 -10.83 13.35
CA TRP A 292 0.15 -11.49 14.01
C TRP A 292 0.56 -12.72 13.22
N ARG A 293 1.86 -12.88 12.98
CA ARG A 293 2.41 -14.01 12.27
C ARG A 293 3.31 -14.83 13.17
N LEU A 294 3.23 -16.14 13.09
CA LEU A 294 4.22 -17.04 13.68
C LEU A 294 5.44 -17.16 12.75
N ASN A 295 5.17 -17.29 11.46
CA ASN A 295 6.14 -17.41 10.36
C ASN A 295 5.47 -16.84 9.07
N GLU A 296 5.97 -17.18 7.88
CA GLU A 296 5.34 -16.74 6.61
C GLU A 296 4.03 -17.47 6.30
N THR A 297 3.74 -18.59 6.98
CA THR A 297 2.65 -19.52 6.63
C THR A 297 1.48 -19.51 7.61
N HIS A 298 1.68 -19.03 8.83
CA HIS A 298 0.69 -19.03 9.91
C HIS A 298 0.40 -17.60 10.41
N LEU A 299 -0.84 -17.16 10.24
CA LEU A 299 -1.25 -15.79 10.50
C LEU A 299 -2.58 -15.72 11.26
N PHE A 300 -2.61 -14.95 12.35
CA PHE A 300 -3.81 -14.57 13.07
C PHE A 300 -4.14 -13.10 12.84
N ALA A 301 -5.38 -12.81 12.44
CA ALA A 301 -5.96 -11.48 12.52
C ALA A 301 -6.98 -11.46 13.67
N PHE A 302 -6.79 -10.56 14.65
CA PHE A 302 -7.78 -10.30 15.69
C PHE A 302 -8.46 -8.97 15.42
N PHE A 303 -9.79 -8.97 15.36
CA PHE A 303 -10.60 -7.80 15.03
C PHE A 303 -11.14 -7.12 16.30
N ASP A 304 -11.52 -5.84 16.16
CA ASP A 304 -12.04 -5.00 17.24
C ASP A 304 -13.50 -5.28 17.63
N ASN A 305 -14.15 -6.20 16.92
CA ASN A 305 -15.49 -6.71 17.22
C ASN A 305 -15.47 -8.13 17.82
N ASN A 306 -14.33 -8.56 18.39
CA ASN A 306 -14.14 -9.87 19.04
C ASN A 306 -14.18 -11.08 18.09
N TYR A 307 -13.96 -10.87 16.80
CA TYR A 307 -13.74 -11.93 15.83
C TYR A 307 -12.25 -12.17 15.63
N TYR A 308 -11.87 -13.39 15.24
CA TYR A 308 -10.52 -13.70 14.80
C TYR A 308 -10.57 -14.49 13.49
N PHE A 309 -9.49 -14.39 12.72
CA PHE A 309 -9.24 -15.20 11.53
C PHE A 309 -7.85 -15.80 11.65
N PHE A 310 -7.75 -17.12 11.55
CA PHE A 310 -6.50 -17.85 11.43
C PHE A 310 -6.35 -18.33 9.99
N LEU A 311 -5.18 -18.11 9.41
CA LEU A 311 -4.80 -18.52 8.07
C LEU A 311 -3.54 -19.37 8.17
N ASP A 312 -3.63 -20.62 7.74
CA ASP A 312 -2.52 -21.57 7.71
C ASP A 312 -2.33 -22.05 6.27
N THR A 313 -1.17 -21.77 5.68
CA THR A 313 -0.85 -22.15 4.30
C THR A 313 0.06 -23.36 4.17
N GLU A 314 0.51 -23.94 5.28
CA GLU A 314 1.48 -25.05 5.26
C GLU A 314 0.88 -26.30 5.89
N GLY A 315 0.16 -26.11 6.98
CA GLY A 315 -0.39 -27.17 7.80
C GLY A 315 0.65 -27.96 8.61
N GLY A 316 0.16 -28.90 9.42
CA GLY A 316 0.94 -29.81 10.25
C GLY A 316 1.02 -31.24 9.70
N ASP A 317 1.95 -32.02 10.26
CA ASP A 317 2.24 -33.38 9.81
C ASP A 317 1.15 -34.40 10.21
N ASP A 318 0.52 -34.22 11.37
CA ASP A 318 -0.42 -35.19 11.97
C ASP A 318 -1.88 -34.70 11.97
N CYS A 319 -2.08 -33.39 12.07
CA CYS A 319 -3.35 -32.67 11.92
C CYS A 319 -3.02 -31.19 11.70
N GLY A 320 -4.02 -30.36 11.37
CA GLY A 320 -3.75 -28.95 11.06
C GLY A 320 -3.57 -28.74 9.57
N TRP A 321 -4.52 -29.09 8.69
CA TRP A 321 -4.30 -28.96 7.24
C TRP A 321 -4.19 -27.49 6.81
N PRO A 322 -3.57 -27.18 5.65
CA PRO A 322 -3.68 -25.84 5.08
C PRO A 322 -5.15 -25.43 4.96
N GLY A 323 -5.50 -24.28 5.53
CA GLY A 323 -6.87 -23.87 5.70
C GLY A 323 -7.03 -22.62 6.54
N ILE A 324 -8.24 -22.43 7.03
CA ILE A 324 -8.62 -21.27 7.82
C ILE A 324 -9.38 -21.69 9.07
N GLU A 325 -9.38 -20.80 10.06
CA GLU A 325 -10.33 -20.82 11.17
C GLU A 325 -10.89 -19.42 11.39
N TYR A 326 -12.20 -19.22 11.27
CA TYR A 326 -12.86 -17.94 11.54
C TYR A 326 -13.87 -18.11 12.67
N GLY A 327 -13.76 -17.27 13.70
CA GLY A 327 -14.55 -17.43 14.91
C GLY A 327 -14.58 -16.20 15.79
N LYS A 328 -15.11 -16.38 16.99
CA LYS A 328 -15.22 -15.36 18.04
C LYS A 328 -14.39 -15.74 19.25
N TYR A 329 -13.85 -14.72 19.89
CA TYR A 329 -13.14 -14.85 21.16
C TYR A 329 -13.68 -13.86 22.18
N THR A 330 -13.29 -14.03 23.44
CA THR A 330 -13.37 -13.00 24.47
C THR A 330 -11.99 -12.78 25.06
N LEU A 331 -11.71 -11.55 25.47
CA LEU A 331 -10.49 -11.19 26.17
C LEU A 331 -10.86 -10.54 27.51
N SER A 332 -10.58 -11.23 28.61
CA SER A 332 -10.80 -10.71 29.97
C SER A 332 -9.48 -10.70 30.73
N ALA A 333 -9.08 -9.52 31.21
CA ALA A 333 -7.71 -9.25 31.65
C ALA A 333 -6.71 -9.64 30.55
N ASN A 334 -6.03 -10.78 30.71
CA ASN A 334 -5.07 -11.33 29.75
C ASN A 334 -5.43 -12.77 29.35
N THR A 335 -6.67 -13.19 29.56
CA THR A 335 -7.14 -14.51 29.17
C THR A 335 -7.99 -14.40 27.91
N LEU A 336 -7.47 -14.95 26.82
CA LEU A 336 -8.19 -15.18 25.59
C LEU A 336 -8.99 -16.49 25.74
N THR A 337 -10.28 -16.45 25.42
CA THR A 337 -11.13 -17.63 25.38
C THR A 337 -11.88 -17.67 24.07
N THR A 338 -11.66 -18.71 23.27
CA THR A 338 -12.44 -18.97 22.05
C THR A 338 -13.87 -19.33 22.44
N THR A 339 -14.84 -18.59 21.92
CA THR A 339 -16.26 -18.77 22.28
C THR A 339 -17.03 -19.52 21.20
N GLU A 340 -16.74 -19.25 19.94
CA GLU A 340 -17.46 -19.81 18.79
C GLU A 340 -16.50 -19.95 17.62
N VAL A 341 -16.61 -21.02 16.85
CA VAL A 341 -15.92 -21.22 15.58
C VAL A 341 -17.00 -21.37 14.52
N LEU A 342 -16.95 -20.51 13.51
CA LEU A 342 -17.95 -20.40 12.45
C LEU A 342 -17.52 -21.21 11.23
N PHE A 343 -16.24 -21.12 10.89
CA PHE A 343 -15.61 -21.87 9.80
C PHE A 343 -14.28 -22.42 10.27
N ASP A 344 -14.02 -23.68 9.94
CA ASP A 344 -12.81 -24.40 10.29
C ASP A 344 -12.54 -25.39 9.15
N THR A 345 -11.42 -25.21 8.48
CA THR A 345 -10.95 -26.09 7.40
C THR A 345 -9.57 -26.67 7.67
N ASN A 346 -8.98 -26.36 8.82
CA ASN A 346 -7.65 -26.83 9.23
C ASN A 346 -7.70 -27.78 10.44
N GLU A 347 -8.87 -28.26 10.84
CA GLU A 347 -9.08 -29.31 11.83
C GLU A 347 -8.60 -28.96 13.26
N CYS A 348 -7.32 -29.21 13.55
CA CYS A 348 -6.72 -28.99 14.87
C CYS A 348 -5.85 -27.73 14.91
N GLY A 349 -5.65 -27.07 13.76
CA GLY A 349 -4.90 -25.84 13.66
C GLY A 349 -5.71 -24.65 14.19
N GLY A 350 -5.05 -23.74 14.91
CA GLY A 350 -5.67 -22.50 15.35
C GLY A 350 -6.08 -22.49 16.81
N LEU A 351 -7.29 -22.01 17.11
CA LEU A 351 -7.79 -21.83 18.47
C LEU A 351 -8.89 -22.82 18.86
N GLN A 352 -9.22 -23.79 18.01
CA GLN A 352 -10.05 -24.94 18.34
C GLN A 352 -9.47 -26.22 17.73
N ASP A 353 -9.62 -27.31 18.46
CA ASP A 353 -9.47 -28.66 17.92
C ASP A 353 -10.85 -29.22 17.56
N SER A 354 -11.21 -29.23 16.28
CA SER A 354 -12.49 -29.75 15.81
C SER A 354 -12.69 -31.25 16.05
N SER A 355 -11.62 -32.03 16.23
CA SER A 355 -11.71 -33.49 16.42
C SER A 355 -12.46 -33.87 17.71
N ASN A 356 -12.37 -33.00 18.72
CA ASN A 356 -12.99 -33.17 20.03
C ASN A 356 -13.79 -31.93 20.49
N GLY A 357 -13.78 -30.86 19.69
CA GLY A 357 -14.48 -29.59 19.96
C GLY A 357 -13.86 -28.75 21.08
N SER A 358 -12.63 -29.05 21.49
CA SER A 358 -11.94 -28.31 22.54
C SER A 358 -11.56 -26.92 22.03
N LYS A 359 -11.91 -25.91 22.81
CA LYS A 359 -11.62 -24.51 22.50
C LYS A 359 -10.46 -24.02 23.34
N THR A 360 -9.59 -23.24 22.72
CA THR A 360 -8.42 -22.68 23.37
C THR A 360 -8.82 -21.68 24.44
N ILE A 361 -8.26 -21.87 25.62
CA ILE A 361 -8.15 -20.85 26.66
C ILE A 361 -6.67 -20.54 26.78
N ALA A 362 -6.26 -19.32 26.51
CA ALA A 362 -4.86 -18.92 26.50
C ALA A 362 -4.62 -17.71 27.38
N SER A 363 -3.48 -17.68 28.08
CA SER A 363 -2.97 -16.42 28.61
C SER A 363 -2.19 -15.69 27.51
N ILE A 364 -2.38 -14.38 27.39
CA ILE A 364 -1.66 -13.54 26.43
C ILE A 364 -0.76 -12.52 27.13
N ASN A 365 0.38 -12.24 26.52
CA ASN A 365 1.22 -11.12 26.89
C ASN A 365 1.65 -10.37 25.63
N ILE A 366 1.38 -9.07 25.58
CA ILE A 366 1.74 -8.22 24.44
C ILE A 366 2.79 -7.22 24.89
N SER A 367 3.93 -7.22 24.21
CA SER A 367 5.01 -6.27 24.44
C SER A 367 5.64 -5.87 23.11
N ASN A 368 5.67 -4.57 22.81
CA ASN A 368 6.12 -4.03 21.52
C ASN A 368 5.33 -4.65 20.35
N ASN A 369 6.00 -5.44 19.51
CA ASN A 369 5.44 -6.17 18.37
C ASN A 369 5.38 -7.69 18.61
N ASN A 370 5.52 -8.14 19.86
CA ASN A 370 5.45 -9.55 20.21
C ASN A 370 4.16 -9.85 20.96
N LEU A 371 3.46 -10.90 20.53
CA LEU A 371 2.38 -11.54 21.26
C LEU A 371 2.87 -12.91 21.71
N ILE A 372 2.94 -13.12 23.02
CA ILE A 372 3.11 -14.47 23.58
C ILE A 372 1.71 -15.00 23.85
N LEU A 373 1.33 -16.07 23.15
CA LEU A 373 0.10 -16.82 23.36
C LEU A 373 0.46 -18.11 24.07
N HIS A 374 -0.12 -18.36 25.24
CA HIS A 374 0.15 -19.55 26.04
C HIS A 374 -1.17 -20.29 26.30
N PRO A 375 -1.54 -21.24 25.41
CA PRO A 375 -2.69 -22.10 25.58
C PRO A 375 -2.58 -22.96 26.85
N GLN A 376 -3.70 -23.23 27.52
CA GLN A 376 -3.71 -24.06 28.71
C GLN A 376 -3.33 -25.51 28.39
N GLY A 377 -2.21 -25.98 28.96
CA GLY A 377 -1.75 -27.35 28.79
C GLY A 377 -0.76 -27.55 27.64
N GLU A 378 -0.39 -26.46 26.96
CA GLU A 378 0.58 -26.46 25.85
C GLU A 378 1.71 -25.46 26.11
N ASP A 379 2.78 -25.56 25.33
CA ASP A 379 3.89 -24.60 25.40
C ASP A 379 3.50 -23.25 24.79
N PRO A 380 4.05 -22.12 25.28
CA PRO A 380 3.77 -20.82 24.72
C PRO A 380 4.37 -20.64 23.32
N VAL A 381 3.62 -19.99 22.43
CA VAL A 381 4.08 -19.55 21.11
C VAL A 381 4.25 -18.03 21.07
N THR A 382 5.24 -17.56 20.31
CA THR A 382 5.51 -16.13 20.14
C THR A 382 5.20 -15.72 18.71
N LEU A 383 4.27 -14.78 18.54
CA LEU A 383 3.89 -14.20 17.26
C LEU A 383 4.44 -12.78 17.13
N GLN A 384 4.78 -12.40 15.91
CA GLN A 384 5.23 -11.07 15.53
C GLN A 384 4.09 -10.28 14.89
N ARG A 385 3.90 -9.02 15.27
CA ARG A 385 2.95 -8.14 14.61
C ARG A 385 3.37 -7.93 13.15
N VAL A 386 2.42 -8.10 12.23
CA VAL A 386 2.57 -7.72 10.83
C VAL A 386 2.46 -6.19 10.75
N LYS A 387 3.46 -5.56 10.14
CA LYS A 387 3.53 -4.09 10.02
C LYS A 387 2.60 -3.57 8.94
#